data_AF-A0A3A5AII1-F1
#
_entry.id   AF-A0A3A5AII1-F1
#
_cell.length_a   1.000
_cell.length_b   1.000
_cell.length_c   1.000
_cell.angle_alpha   90.00
_cell.angle_beta   90.00
_cell.angle_gamma   90.00
#
_symmetry.space_group_name_H-M   'P 1'
#
loop_
_entity.id
_entity.type
_entity.pdbx_description
1 polymer ?
#
loop_
_entity_poly.entity_id
_entity_poly.type
_entity_poly.pdbx_seq_one_letter_code
_entity_poly.pdbx_strand_id
1 'polypeptide(L)'
;MMDCEKYFLGIRFVTPPIGLESPIFGFATFVQALALLVIIYMITDIRYRFRLKVAPIPLLNLTFILIGVIGIGTLLTDIWFANGWPMPNFLADQSMLQGLFGFIFLLLAMIWIYYAFINPPIFSEKNCRSFGNALYGAILRGLDSELPIIANELARSAKPLVKLSKQIILRRRNTVKKPEVETKRKPNVGDFAHDILLLMGNRKLCRHIIASSPVSAIEFFEAMTINEKYELPIGQFAKNISAEAIINKDSILYHEDEGFSSGLIGYLKPFSKAIYGNYLLVETLGSNFGSPLDIPYGMVFSWDAEQLKVYCRAVKITFKGYLEGENWYQHSFVLYRAFENIKNSLSDIYKLNDILIDYYSTDIFKRLKTVVDFIKEIIKLIDKQETIPVTKLRVRGERTYEDFYDNIANFIFEIILSAASVTAPPDKCWTIHYNAVWREFFSLLRKGKVWKIVHFKLRRILYDEIRQLEELPNYKSSAILGFCLNVMGLKIREKQSYNINYYPLHKAVLAWASNNYLRLKSTQPDVAKSCLIGSISFDEQGNQLVKTYLRGLELEAQKEYLELNPMESCERVKKMDADSK
;
A
#
# COMPACT_ATOMS: atom_id res chain seq x y z
N MET A 1 -44.57 44.86 62.40
CA MET A 1 -45.72 45.46 61.68
C MET A 1 -45.21 45.86 60.30
N MET A 2 -45.59 45.28 59.17
CA MET A 2 -46.58 44.26 58.81
C MET A 2 -45.90 43.31 57.82
N ASP A 3 -46.02 42.00 58.02
CA ASP A 3 -45.82 41.03 56.94
C ASP A 3 -46.89 41.34 55.88
N CYS A 4 -46.49 41.92 54.75
CA CYS A 4 -47.40 42.17 53.65
C CYS A 4 -47.61 40.85 52.89
N GLU A 5 -48.44 39.97 53.47
CA GLU A 5 -48.83 38.71 52.87
C GLU A 5 -49.75 38.97 51.69
N LYS A 6 -49.18 39.00 50.50
CA LYS A 6 -49.96 38.94 49.26
C LYS A 6 -50.08 37.49 48.84
N TYR A 7 -51.31 36.98 48.89
CA TYR A 7 -51.67 35.71 48.27
C TYR A 7 -52.05 35.98 46.83
N PHE A 8 -51.30 35.41 45.88
CA PHE A 8 -51.64 35.44 44.47
C PHE A 8 -51.61 34.01 43.94
N LEU A 9 -52.74 33.52 43.42
CA LEU A 9 -52.90 32.16 42.88
C LEU A 9 -52.46 31.03 43.85
N GLY A 10 -52.77 31.15 45.15
CA GLY A 10 -52.48 30.11 46.14
C GLY A 10 -51.02 30.03 46.61
N ILE A 11 -50.17 30.98 46.19
CA ILE A 11 -48.75 31.05 46.56
C ILE A 11 -48.55 32.26 47.49
N ARG A 12 -47.90 32.04 48.64
CA ARG A 12 -47.58 33.08 49.64
C ARG A 12 -46.35 33.86 49.19
N PHE A 13 -46.47 35.17 49.03
CA PHE A 13 -45.34 36.06 48.76
C PHE A 13 -44.82 36.65 50.07
N VAL A 14 -43.51 36.55 50.28
CA VAL A 14 -42.83 37.06 51.49
C VAL A 14 -41.76 38.06 51.05
N THR A 15 -41.57 39.13 51.83
CA THR A 15 -40.42 40.02 51.66
C THR A 15 -39.18 39.34 52.25
N PRO A 16 -38.11 39.10 51.47
CA PRO A 16 -36.93 38.40 51.97
C PRO A 16 -36.25 39.19 53.09
N PRO A 17 -35.57 38.52 54.05
CA PRO A 17 -34.87 39.20 55.13
C PRO A 17 -33.79 40.14 54.57
N ILE A 18 -33.81 41.39 55.00
CA ILE A 18 -32.85 42.41 54.58
C ILE A 18 -31.57 42.19 55.38
N GLY A 19 -30.63 41.44 54.82
CA GLY A 19 -29.31 41.18 55.37
C GLY A 19 -28.61 40.08 54.59
N LEU A 20 -27.41 40.35 54.07
CA LEU A 20 -26.63 39.37 53.31
C LEU A 20 -26.24 38.19 54.21
N GLU A 21 -26.96 37.07 54.11
CA GLU A 21 -26.31 35.78 54.27
C GLU A 21 -25.23 35.69 53.18
N SER A 22 -24.01 35.28 53.55
CA SER A 22 -22.88 35.24 52.63
C SER A 22 -23.23 34.39 51.39
N PRO A 23 -23.31 34.98 50.18
CA PRO A 23 -23.80 34.27 49.01
C PRO A 23 -22.87 33.12 48.65
N ILE A 24 -23.40 31.89 48.59
CA ILE A 24 -22.62 30.68 48.25
C ILE A 24 -22.11 30.76 46.80
N PHE A 25 -22.90 31.34 45.90
CA PHE A 25 -22.55 31.52 44.48
C PHE A 25 -23.24 32.77 43.89
N GLY A 26 -22.74 33.95 44.24
CA GLY A 26 -23.19 35.23 43.69
C GLY A 26 -22.62 35.55 42.31
N PHE A 27 -22.99 36.69 41.74
CA PHE A 27 -22.53 37.13 40.42
C PHE A 27 -20.99 37.24 40.33
N ALA A 28 -20.33 37.75 41.38
CA ALA A 28 -18.87 37.88 41.39
C ALA A 28 -18.16 36.51 41.29
N THR A 29 -18.64 35.50 42.03
CA THR A 29 -18.11 34.13 41.97
C THR A 29 -18.40 33.47 40.62
N PHE A 30 -19.57 33.74 40.02
CA PHE A 30 -19.88 33.27 38.68
C PHE A 30 -18.92 33.85 37.63
N VAL A 31 -18.63 35.16 37.68
CA VAL A 31 -17.68 35.80 36.75
C VAL A 31 -16.28 35.22 36.91
N GLN A 32 -15.82 34.99 38.13
CA GLN A 32 -14.53 34.35 38.40
C GLN A 32 -14.48 32.92 37.83
N ALA A 33 -15.51 32.11 38.07
CA ALA A 33 -15.59 30.74 37.58
C ALA A 33 -15.70 30.68 36.04
N LEU A 34 -16.45 31.61 35.43
CA LEU A 34 -16.54 31.75 33.99
C LEU A 34 -15.20 32.17 33.37
N ALA A 35 -14.51 33.13 33.98
CA ALA A 35 -13.18 33.55 33.54
C ALA A 35 -12.19 32.37 33.54
N LEU A 36 -12.20 31.56 34.60
CA LEU A 36 -11.39 30.36 34.69
C LEU A 36 -11.75 29.35 33.59
N LEU A 37 -13.04 29.11 33.34
CA LEU A 37 -13.51 28.21 32.29
C LEU A 37 -13.04 28.67 30.89
N VAL A 38 -13.13 29.97 30.61
CA VAL A 38 -12.68 30.57 29.33
C VAL A 38 -11.17 30.45 29.18
N ILE A 39 -10.39 30.72 30.23
CA ILE A 39 -8.94 30.54 30.22
C ILE A 39 -8.57 29.08 29.93
N ILE A 40 -9.22 28.13 30.61
CA ILE A 40 -9.02 26.70 30.37
C ILE A 40 -9.34 26.38 28.90
N TYR A 41 -10.48 26.83 28.37
CA TYR A 41 -10.85 26.61 26.98
C TYR A 41 -9.81 27.18 25.99
N MET A 42 -9.28 28.37 26.27
CA MET A 42 -8.25 29.02 25.43
C MET A 42 -6.91 28.28 25.45
N ILE A 43 -6.53 27.69 26.58
CA ILE A 43 -5.28 26.93 26.75
C ILE A 43 -5.44 25.47 26.28
N THR A 44 -6.66 24.94 26.22
CA THR A 44 -6.88 23.53 25.85
C THR A 44 -6.42 23.20 24.43
N ASP A 45 -5.68 22.10 24.35
CA ASP A 45 -5.14 21.54 23.12
C ASP A 45 -6.26 21.16 22.12
N ILE A 46 -5.92 21.12 20.84
CA ILE A 46 -6.84 20.79 19.74
C ILE A 46 -7.54 19.46 19.94
N ARG A 47 -6.88 18.48 20.60
CA ARG A 47 -7.46 17.19 20.98
C ARG A 47 -8.79 17.34 21.71
N TYR A 48 -8.83 18.21 22.73
CA TYR A 48 -9.99 18.41 23.57
C TYR A 48 -11.08 19.21 22.84
N ARG A 49 -10.67 20.23 22.09
CA ARG A 49 -11.59 21.00 21.23
C ARG A 49 -12.28 20.13 20.19
N PHE A 50 -11.55 19.17 19.61
CA PHE A 50 -12.13 18.19 18.70
C PHE A 50 -13.14 17.28 19.42
N ARG A 51 -12.76 16.68 20.56
CA ARG A 51 -13.67 15.83 21.36
C ARG A 51 -14.97 16.57 21.73
N LEU A 52 -14.89 17.82 22.14
CA LEU A 52 -16.08 18.61 22.54
C LEU A 52 -17.00 18.94 21.36
N LYS A 53 -16.44 19.24 20.19
CA LYS A 53 -17.22 19.45 18.95
C LYS A 53 -17.94 18.18 18.50
N VAL A 54 -17.35 17.05 18.82
CA VAL A 54 -17.78 15.70 18.44
C VAL A 54 -18.59 15.05 19.59
N ALA A 55 -19.03 15.80 20.60
CA ALA A 55 -19.90 15.24 21.62
C ALA A 55 -21.29 14.91 21.05
N PRO A 56 -21.97 13.85 21.54
CA PRO A 56 -23.31 13.47 21.08
C PRO A 56 -24.40 14.51 21.43
N ILE A 57 -24.09 15.41 22.37
CA ILE A 57 -24.92 16.54 22.77
C ILE A 57 -24.21 17.80 22.26
N PRO A 58 -24.92 18.82 21.73
CA PRO A 58 -24.31 20.07 21.28
C PRO A 58 -23.80 20.90 22.46
N LEU A 59 -22.72 20.44 23.09
CA LEU A 59 -22.15 21.01 24.32
C LEU A 59 -21.85 22.49 24.15
N LEU A 60 -21.34 22.92 23.00
CA LEU A 60 -20.93 24.30 22.76
C LEU A 60 -22.12 25.28 22.79
N ASN A 61 -23.26 24.90 22.19
CA ASN A 61 -24.46 25.72 22.20
C ASN A 61 -25.13 25.69 23.57
N LEU A 62 -25.16 24.51 24.20
CA LEU A 62 -25.75 24.31 25.52
C LEU A 62 -24.96 25.05 26.60
N THR A 63 -23.63 25.02 26.55
CA THR A 63 -22.78 25.80 27.46
C THR A 63 -23.02 27.28 27.27
N PHE A 64 -23.08 27.77 26.03
CA PHE A 64 -23.32 29.19 25.77
C PHE A 64 -24.66 29.67 26.33
N ILE A 65 -25.74 28.91 26.09
CA ILE A 65 -27.09 29.22 26.60
C ILE A 65 -27.11 29.15 28.13
N LEU A 66 -26.58 28.08 28.74
CA LEU A 66 -26.58 27.92 30.19
C LEU A 66 -25.74 28.98 30.89
N ILE A 67 -24.58 29.34 30.36
CA ILE A 67 -23.75 30.43 30.90
C ILE A 67 -24.55 31.73 30.88
N GLY A 68 -25.26 32.04 29.79
CA GLY A 68 -26.12 33.22 29.71
C GLY A 68 -27.26 33.21 30.73
N VAL A 69 -27.95 32.07 30.86
CA VAL A 69 -29.07 31.91 31.82
C VAL A 69 -28.58 31.99 33.27
N ILE A 70 -27.46 31.36 33.61
CA ILE A 70 -26.88 31.40 34.96
C ILE A 70 -26.36 32.81 35.28
N GLY A 71 -25.71 33.47 34.33
CA GLY A 71 -25.20 34.83 34.51
C GLY A 71 -26.30 35.86 34.71
N ILE A 72 -27.36 35.82 33.88
CA ILE A 72 -28.53 36.69 34.05
C ILE A 72 -29.29 36.32 35.33
N GLY A 73 -29.43 35.02 35.61
CA GLY A 73 -30.12 34.52 36.80
C GLY A 73 -29.46 34.99 38.09
N THR A 74 -28.14 34.81 38.22
CA THR A 74 -27.36 35.26 39.39
C THR A 74 -27.38 36.78 39.56
N LEU A 75 -27.29 37.54 38.46
CA LEU A 75 -27.38 39.00 38.49
C LEU A 75 -28.78 39.47 38.94
N LEU A 76 -29.84 38.89 38.37
CA LEU A 76 -31.21 39.25 38.73
C LEU A 76 -31.49 38.91 40.18
N THR A 77 -31.02 37.75 40.68
CA THR A 77 -31.21 37.38 42.08
C THR A 77 -30.50 38.34 43.01
N ASP A 78 -29.24 38.70 42.71
CA ASP A 78 -28.48 39.62 43.55
C ASP A 78 -29.17 41.01 43.60
N ILE A 79 -29.72 41.50 42.49
CA ILE A 79 -30.50 42.75 42.44
C ILE A 79 -31.84 42.63 43.17
N TRP A 80 -32.55 41.50 43.01
CA TRP A 80 -33.88 41.28 43.58
C TRP A 80 -33.83 41.22 45.12
N PHE A 81 -32.83 40.53 45.66
CA PHE A 81 -32.57 40.46 47.10
C PHE A 81 -32.01 41.77 47.66
N ALA A 82 -31.13 42.47 46.92
CA ALA A 82 -30.63 43.78 47.34
C ALA A 82 -31.74 44.84 47.46
N ASN A 83 -32.76 44.78 46.61
CA ASN A 83 -33.90 45.71 46.62
C ASN A 83 -35.10 45.23 47.46
N GLY A 84 -35.05 44.03 48.04
CA GLY A 84 -36.10 43.50 48.91
C GLY A 84 -37.46 43.26 48.23
N TRP A 85 -37.48 42.91 46.94
CA TRP A 85 -38.73 42.73 46.19
C TRP A 85 -39.48 41.45 46.62
N PRO A 86 -40.84 41.46 46.64
CA PRO A 86 -41.62 40.32 47.12
C PRO A 86 -41.46 39.10 46.22
N MET A 87 -41.23 37.93 46.82
CA MET A 87 -40.96 36.68 46.10
C MET A 87 -41.80 35.52 46.65
N PRO A 88 -42.16 34.51 45.83
CA PRO A 88 -42.82 33.30 46.31
C PRO A 88 -42.04 32.59 47.42
N ASN A 89 -42.74 32.08 48.44
CA ASN A 89 -42.15 31.45 49.64
C ASN A 89 -41.13 30.33 49.35
N PHE A 90 -41.26 29.61 48.23
CA PHE A 90 -40.33 28.54 47.84
C PHE A 90 -39.00 29.04 47.23
N LEU A 91 -38.89 30.32 46.91
CA LEU A 91 -37.67 30.97 46.38
C LEU A 91 -37.10 32.00 47.36
N ALA A 92 -37.65 32.09 48.58
CA ALA A 92 -37.27 33.08 49.58
C ALA A 92 -35.88 32.85 50.17
N ASP A 93 -35.31 31.65 50.00
CA ASP A 93 -33.94 31.32 50.41
C ASP A 93 -32.94 31.63 49.28
N GLN A 94 -32.20 32.73 49.44
CA GLN A 94 -31.16 33.17 48.51
C GLN A 94 -30.07 32.11 48.33
N SER A 95 -29.69 31.45 49.43
CA SER A 95 -28.62 30.45 49.46
C SER A 95 -28.99 29.20 48.67
N MET A 96 -30.25 28.76 48.76
CA MET A 96 -30.75 27.61 47.99
C MET A 96 -30.74 27.87 46.48
N LEU A 97 -31.15 29.06 46.06
CA LEU A 97 -31.28 29.40 44.65
C LEU A 97 -29.92 29.70 43.99
N GLN A 98 -29.04 30.43 44.66
CA GLN A 98 -27.66 30.59 44.23
C GLN A 98 -26.89 29.26 44.26
N GLY A 99 -27.13 28.42 45.27
CA GLY A 99 -26.58 27.06 45.35
C GLY A 99 -27.01 26.18 44.17
N LEU A 100 -28.27 26.29 43.73
CA LEU A 100 -28.76 25.59 42.54
C LEU A 100 -28.04 26.05 41.26
N PHE A 101 -27.82 27.36 41.09
CA PHE A 101 -27.06 27.88 39.95
C PHE A 101 -25.59 27.44 39.98
N GLY A 102 -24.96 27.46 41.16
CA GLY A 102 -23.60 26.94 41.36
C GLY A 102 -23.51 25.43 41.05
N PHE A 103 -24.50 24.65 41.48
CA PHE A 103 -24.58 23.22 41.18
C PHE A 103 -24.75 22.94 39.68
N ILE A 104 -25.63 23.67 38.98
CA ILE A 104 -25.80 23.52 37.52
C ILE A 104 -24.52 23.90 36.79
N PHE A 105 -23.85 24.98 37.20
CA PHE A 105 -22.56 25.39 36.63
C PHE A 105 -21.47 24.32 36.84
N LEU A 106 -21.38 23.77 38.05
CA LEU A 106 -20.45 22.68 38.37
C LEU A 106 -20.76 21.43 37.55
N LEU A 107 -22.02 21.05 37.41
CA LEU A 107 -22.46 19.92 36.60
C LEU A 107 -22.06 20.12 35.13
N LEU A 108 -22.25 21.33 34.59
CA LEU A 108 -21.81 21.68 33.23
C LEU A 108 -20.30 21.50 33.06
N ALA A 109 -19.50 22.00 34.01
CA ALA A 109 -18.04 21.82 34.00
C ALA A 109 -17.65 20.34 34.12
N MET A 110 -18.33 19.56 34.96
CA MET A 110 -18.10 18.12 35.09
C MET A 110 -18.45 17.35 33.83
N ILE A 111 -19.54 17.68 33.13
CA ILE A 111 -19.88 17.08 31.81
C ILE A 111 -18.78 17.40 30.80
N TRP A 112 -18.28 18.64 30.80
CA TRP A 112 -17.21 19.08 29.91
C TRP A 112 -15.92 18.27 30.15
N ILE A 113 -15.52 18.14 31.41
CA ILE A 113 -14.36 17.34 31.82
C ILE A 113 -14.57 15.85 31.48
N TYR A 114 -15.78 15.33 31.70
CA TYR A 114 -16.12 13.94 31.41
C TYR A 114 -15.90 13.60 29.94
N TYR A 115 -16.43 14.40 29.01
CA TYR A 115 -16.24 14.15 27.57
C TYR A 115 -14.86 14.56 27.05
N ALA A 116 -14.22 15.55 27.67
CA ALA A 116 -12.87 15.96 27.28
C ALA A 116 -11.81 14.93 27.71
N PHE A 117 -11.90 14.37 28.91
CA PHE A 117 -10.82 13.58 29.52
C PHE A 117 -11.19 12.12 29.82
N ILE A 118 -12.38 11.87 30.39
CA ILE A 118 -12.72 10.55 30.95
C ILE A 118 -13.24 9.59 29.89
N ASN A 119 -14.28 10.00 29.15
CA ASN A 119 -14.92 9.17 28.14
C ASN A 119 -15.05 9.94 26.81
N PRO A 120 -14.00 9.91 25.97
CA PRO A 120 -13.97 10.63 24.71
C PRO A 120 -15.07 10.14 23.78
N PRO A 121 -15.79 11.03 23.07
CA PRO A 121 -16.90 10.62 22.24
C PRO A 121 -16.43 9.82 21.04
N ILE A 122 -17.12 8.71 20.80
CA ILE A 122 -16.89 7.81 19.67
C ILE A 122 -17.97 8.08 18.60
N PHE A 123 -17.67 7.82 17.34
CA PHE A 123 -18.65 7.88 16.26
C PHE A 123 -19.91 7.06 16.60
N SER A 124 -21.07 7.72 16.52
CA SER A 124 -22.38 7.16 16.86
C SER A 124 -23.47 7.87 16.07
N GLU A 125 -24.68 7.31 16.08
CA GLU A 125 -25.83 7.88 15.37
C GLU A 125 -26.15 9.33 15.76
N LYS A 126 -26.00 9.66 17.06
CA LYS A 126 -26.28 10.99 17.61
C LYS A 126 -25.26 12.06 17.19
N ASN A 127 -24.06 11.62 16.82
CA ASN A 127 -22.91 12.49 16.56
C ASN A 127 -22.49 12.50 15.09
N CYS A 128 -23.06 11.67 14.23
CA CYS A 128 -22.59 11.45 12.87
C CYS A 128 -22.35 12.74 12.06
N ARG A 129 -23.28 13.71 12.15
CA ARG A 129 -23.18 15.01 11.47
C ARG A 129 -22.09 15.91 12.05
N SER A 130 -22.02 16.03 13.38
CA SER A 130 -21.03 16.86 14.06
C SER A 130 -19.61 16.31 13.85
N PHE A 131 -19.46 14.98 13.91
CA PHE A 131 -18.22 14.27 13.60
C PHE A 131 -17.74 14.56 12.17
N GLY A 132 -18.60 14.34 11.17
CA GLY A 132 -18.26 14.55 9.76
C GLY A 132 -17.86 16.00 9.48
N ASN A 133 -18.63 16.97 9.99
CA ASN A 133 -18.33 18.39 9.81
C ASN A 133 -17.02 18.81 10.51
N ALA A 134 -16.76 18.31 11.71
CA ALA A 134 -15.53 18.61 12.44
C ALA A 134 -14.30 18.05 11.72
N LEU A 135 -14.38 16.81 11.23
CA LEU A 135 -13.30 16.17 10.46
C LEU A 135 -13.07 16.88 9.12
N TYR A 136 -14.14 17.18 8.39
CA TYR A 136 -14.07 17.91 7.13
C TYR A 136 -13.42 19.29 7.32
N GLY A 137 -13.86 20.04 8.32
CA GLY A 137 -13.28 21.34 8.65
C GLY A 137 -11.79 21.25 9.04
N ALA A 138 -11.40 20.21 9.76
CA ALA A 138 -9.99 19.99 10.13
C ALA A 138 -9.11 19.67 8.91
N ILE A 139 -9.58 18.81 8.02
CA ILE A 139 -8.85 18.44 6.80
C ILE A 139 -8.73 19.63 5.85
N LEU A 140 -9.81 20.43 5.69
CA LEU A 140 -9.78 21.64 4.87
C LEU A 140 -8.80 22.70 5.40
N ARG A 141 -8.77 22.92 6.72
CA ARG A 141 -7.78 23.83 7.34
C ARG A 141 -6.37 23.31 7.12
N GLY A 142 -6.20 21.99 7.23
CA GLY A 142 -4.96 21.31 6.92
C GLY A 142 -3.78 21.77 7.76
N LEU A 143 -3.98 22.16 9.02
CA LEU A 143 -2.89 22.61 9.88
C LEU A 143 -2.02 21.41 10.31
N ASP A 144 -0.70 21.52 10.12
CA ASP A 144 0.22 20.40 10.35
C ASP A 144 0.37 20.04 11.84
N SER A 145 0.04 20.94 12.75
CA SER A 145 -0.03 20.66 14.20
C SER A 145 -1.33 19.95 14.62
N GLU A 146 -2.44 20.18 13.90
CA GLU A 146 -3.76 19.66 14.29
C GLU A 146 -4.03 18.26 13.71
N LEU A 147 -3.61 18.02 12.46
CA LEU A 147 -3.90 16.78 11.75
C LEU A 147 -3.34 15.51 12.44
N PRO A 148 -2.11 15.48 12.98
CA PRO A 148 -1.59 14.32 13.71
C PRO A 148 -2.45 13.93 14.92
N ILE A 149 -2.95 14.95 15.64
CA ILE A 149 -3.75 14.75 16.85
C ILE A 149 -5.13 14.22 16.48
N ILE A 150 -5.75 14.78 15.44
CA ILE A 150 -7.06 14.35 14.95
C ILE A 150 -6.98 12.95 14.35
N ALA A 151 -5.91 12.65 13.59
CA ALA A 151 -5.61 11.31 13.10
C ALA A 151 -5.67 10.29 14.24
N ASN A 152 -4.96 10.55 15.34
CA ASN A 152 -4.95 9.63 16.49
C ASN A 152 -6.33 9.46 17.16
N GLU A 153 -7.17 10.51 17.19
CA GLU A 153 -8.53 10.38 17.71
C GLU A 153 -9.46 9.58 16.77
N LEU A 154 -9.18 9.55 15.46
CA LEU A 154 -9.95 8.72 14.50
C LEU A 154 -9.85 7.22 14.81
N ALA A 155 -8.69 6.76 15.32
CA ALA A 155 -8.46 5.34 15.66
C ALA A 155 -9.58 4.78 16.56
N ARG A 156 -10.03 5.56 17.55
CA ARG A 156 -11.10 5.17 18.50
C ARG A 156 -12.46 4.97 17.83
N SER A 157 -12.68 5.63 16.70
CA SER A 157 -13.93 5.56 15.94
C SER A 157 -13.89 4.55 14.79
N ALA A 158 -12.76 3.85 14.58
CA ALA A 158 -12.59 2.91 13.49
C ALA A 158 -13.66 1.79 13.48
N LYS A 159 -13.83 1.09 14.62
CA LYS A 159 -14.80 -0.01 14.77
C LYS A 159 -16.24 0.41 14.45
N PRO A 160 -16.81 1.48 15.06
CA PRO A 160 -18.17 1.89 14.75
C PRO A 160 -18.32 2.47 13.34
N LEU A 161 -17.32 3.16 12.79
CA LEU A 161 -17.37 3.65 11.41
C LEU A 161 -17.48 2.49 10.40
N VAL A 162 -16.64 1.46 10.56
CA VAL A 162 -16.67 0.25 9.72
C VAL A 162 -18.01 -0.48 9.87
N LYS A 163 -18.49 -0.67 11.12
CA LYS A 163 -19.74 -1.38 11.40
C LYS A 163 -20.95 -0.66 10.79
N LEU A 164 -21.07 0.65 10.98
CA LEU A 164 -22.23 1.45 10.59
C LEU A 164 -22.20 1.93 9.13
N SER A 165 -21.04 1.95 8.46
CA SER A 165 -20.93 2.40 7.06
C SER A 165 -21.79 1.57 6.12
N LYS A 166 -22.38 2.21 5.11
CA LYS A 166 -22.97 1.47 3.99
C LYS A 166 -21.86 0.82 3.17
N GLN A 167 -22.11 -0.41 2.71
CA GLN A 167 -21.26 -1.08 1.73
C GLN A 167 -21.42 -0.42 0.37
N ILE A 168 -20.36 -0.48 -0.44
CA ILE A 168 -20.44 -0.10 -1.85
C ILE A 168 -21.35 -1.14 -2.53
N ILE A 169 -22.52 -0.70 -2.99
CA ILE A 169 -23.33 -1.54 -3.88
C ILE A 169 -22.55 -1.66 -5.19
N LEU A 170 -21.90 -2.80 -5.41
CA LEU A 170 -21.30 -3.13 -6.69
C LEU A 170 -22.41 -3.03 -7.75
N ARG A 171 -22.38 -1.97 -8.57
CA ARG A 171 -23.24 -1.84 -9.75
C ARG A 171 -22.86 -2.98 -10.70
N ARG A 172 -23.47 -4.15 -10.53
CA ARG A 172 -23.49 -5.20 -11.54
C ARG A 172 -24.07 -4.55 -12.80
N ARG A 173 -23.28 -4.49 -13.87
CA ARG A 173 -23.55 -3.82 -15.16
C ARG A 173 -24.86 -4.21 -15.86
N ASN A 174 -25.67 -5.12 -15.32
CA ASN A 174 -26.79 -5.76 -16.04
C ASN A 174 -28.19 -5.43 -15.51
N THR A 175 -28.36 -4.47 -14.59
CA THR A 175 -29.69 -3.94 -14.29
C THR A 175 -29.70 -2.43 -14.46
N VAL A 176 -29.95 -2.00 -15.70
CA VAL A 176 -30.46 -0.65 -15.99
C VAL A 176 -31.87 -0.57 -15.40
N LYS A 177 -31.97 -0.44 -14.07
CA LYS A 177 -33.15 0.20 -13.48
C LYS A 177 -32.98 1.69 -13.74
N LYS A 178 -33.98 2.26 -14.43
CA LYS A 178 -34.13 3.70 -14.68
C LYS A 178 -33.78 4.49 -13.41
N PRO A 179 -33.21 5.71 -13.53
CA PRO A 179 -33.00 6.56 -12.38
C PRO A 179 -34.37 6.89 -11.80
N GLU A 180 -34.80 6.14 -10.78
CA GLU A 180 -35.86 6.58 -9.90
C GLU A 180 -35.34 7.89 -9.31
N VAL A 181 -36.05 8.96 -9.62
CA VAL A 181 -35.86 10.30 -9.09
C VAL A 181 -35.43 10.18 -7.64
N GLU A 182 -34.18 10.55 -7.34
CA GLU A 182 -33.64 10.61 -5.98
C GLU A 182 -34.47 11.64 -5.21
N THR A 183 -35.61 11.19 -4.69
CA THR A 183 -36.31 11.88 -3.62
C THR A 183 -35.26 12.09 -2.54
N LYS A 184 -35.02 13.35 -2.15
CA LYS A 184 -34.03 13.76 -1.14
C LYS A 184 -34.27 13.00 0.17
N ARG A 185 -33.77 11.76 0.26
CA ARG A 185 -33.83 10.95 1.47
C ARG A 185 -32.93 11.64 2.49
N LYS A 186 -33.43 11.81 3.72
CA LYS A 186 -32.60 12.33 4.82
C LYS A 186 -31.36 11.41 4.93
N PRO A 187 -30.15 11.97 5.01
CA PRO A 187 -28.94 11.16 5.10
C PRO A 187 -29.00 10.30 6.36
N ASN A 188 -28.87 8.99 6.19
CA ASN A 188 -28.80 8.05 7.31
C ASN A 188 -27.38 8.05 7.88
N VAL A 189 -27.22 7.53 9.10
CA VAL A 189 -25.92 7.42 9.78
C VAL A 189 -24.88 6.71 8.91
N GLY A 190 -25.30 5.70 8.16
CA GLY A 190 -24.44 4.97 7.24
C GLY A 190 -23.96 5.78 6.02
N ASP A 191 -24.68 6.84 5.62
CA ASP A 191 -24.23 7.77 4.57
C ASP A 191 -23.10 8.66 5.10
N PHE A 192 -23.26 9.20 6.32
CA PHE A 192 -22.19 9.97 6.96
C PHE A 192 -20.94 9.12 7.22
N ALA A 193 -21.10 7.86 7.66
CA ALA A 193 -19.97 6.95 7.84
C ALA A 193 -19.27 6.65 6.50
N HIS A 194 -20.04 6.47 5.42
CA HIS A 194 -19.50 6.30 4.06
C HIS A 194 -18.68 7.53 3.62
N ASP A 195 -19.23 8.73 3.79
CA ASP A 195 -18.56 9.99 3.42
C ASP A 195 -17.30 10.23 4.26
N ILE A 196 -17.31 9.89 5.55
CA ILE A 196 -16.14 9.99 6.43
C ILE A 196 -15.02 9.06 5.94
N LEU A 197 -15.34 7.81 5.61
CA LEU A 197 -14.35 6.85 5.09
C LEU A 197 -13.75 7.32 3.75
N LEU A 198 -14.57 7.93 2.89
CA LEU A 198 -14.08 8.54 1.65
C LEU A 198 -13.16 9.75 1.93
N LEU A 199 -13.57 10.62 2.85
CA LEU A 199 -12.84 11.81 3.26
C LEU A 199 -11.46 11.48 3.86
N MET A 200 -11.36 10.36 4.58
CA MET A 200 -10.07 9.86 5.10
C MET A 200 -9.05 9.61 3.99
N GLY A 201 -9.50 9.33 2.76
CA GLY A 201 -8.65 9.20 1.59
C GLY A 201 -7.87 10.46 1.20
N ASN A 202 -8.01 11.58 1.91
CA ASN A 202 -7.20 12.78 1.66
C ASN A 202 -5.70 12.51 1.88
N ARG A 203 -4.88 12.75 0.85
CA ARG A 203 -3.45 12.47 0.86
C ARG A 203 -2.68 13.20 1.98
N LYS A 204 -3.04 14.45 2.30
CA LYS A 204 -2.40 15.22 3.38
C LYS A 204 -2.68 14.58 4.75
N LEU A 205 -3.91 14.12 4.97
CA LEU A 205 -4.27 13.38 6.18
C LEU A 205 -3.50 12.04 6.26
N CYS A 206 -3.45 11.27 5.17
CA CYS A 206 -2.71 10.01 5.11
C CYS A 206 -1.22 10.18 5.48
N ARG A 207 -0.57 11.23 4.97
CA ARG A 207 0.83 11.56 5.32
C ARG A 207 1.02 11.74 6.84
N HIS A 208 0.11 12.48 7.48
CA HIS A 208 0.14 12.71 8.94
C HIS A 208 -0.19 11.45 9.74
N ILE A 209 -1.11 10.62 9.26
CA ILE A 209 -1.40 9.31 9.87
C ILE A 209 -0.14 8.44 9.87
N ILE A 210 0.55 8.33 8.73
CA ILE A 210 1.78 7.54 8.64
C ILE A 210 2.90 8.08 9.52
N ALA A 211 3.09 9.40 9.55
CA ALA A 211 4.18 10.02 10.29
C ALA A 211 3.98 10.00 11.82
N SER A 212 2.73 10.10 12.30
CA SER A 212 2.48 10.36 13.72
C SER A 212 1.47 9.44 14.40
N SER A 213 0.59 8.76 13.66
CA SER A 213 -0.41 7.85 14.25
C SER A 213 -0.72 6.66 13.33
N PRO A 214 0.25 5.77 13.07
CA PRO A 214 0.03 4.58 12.24
C PRO A 214 -1.01 3.63 12.85
N VAL A 215 -1.23 3.69 14.17
CA VAL A 215 -2.28 2.98 14.91
C VAL A 215 -3.66 3.22 14.30
N SER A 216 -3.92 4.42 13.79
CA SER A 216 -5.20 4.74 13.16
C SER A 216 -5.45 3.83 11.96
N ALA A 217 -4.47 3.69 11.06
CA ALA A 217 -4.60 2.79 9.92
C ALA A 217 -4.81 1.34 10.39
N ILE A 218 -4.02 0.87 11.36
CA ILE A 218 -4.13 -0.48 11.93
C ILE A 218 -5.56 -0.77 12.39
N GLU A 219 -6.13 0.09 13.24
CA GLU A 219 -7.48 -0.11 13.79
C GLU A 219 -8.57 -0.15 12.72
N PHE A 220 -8.45 0.63 11.63
CA PHE A 220 -9.41 0.57 10.51
C PHE A 220 -9.33 -0.76 9.76
N PHE A 221 -8.13 -1.22 9.40
CA PHE A 221 -7.95 -2.47 8.66
C PHE A 221 -8.26 -3.71 9.51
N GLU A 222 -7.91 -3.68 10.80
CA GLU A 222 -8.30 -4.73 11.75
C GLU A 222 -9.81 -4.75 11.96
N ALA A 223 -10.46 -3.60 12.12
CA ALA A 223 -11.92 -3.54 12.23
C ALA A 223 -12.61 -4.09 10.97
N MET A 224 -12.07 -3.85 9.78
CA MET A 224 -12.61 -4.43 8.54
C MET A 224 -12.44 -5.94 8.49
N THR A 225 -11.29 -6.45 8.93
CA THR A 225 -10.99 -7.89 8.98
C THR A 225 -11.89 -8.59 10.00
N ILE A 226 -12.04 -8.05 11.21
CA ILE A 226 -12.86 -8.63 12.28
C ILE A 226 -14.35 -8.65 11.90
N ASN A 227 -14.84 -7.62 11.22
CA ASN A 227 -16.24 -7.56 10.78
C ASN A 227 -16.47 -8.22 9.40
N GLU A 228 -15.43 -8.80 8.79
CA GLU A 228 -15.42 -9.37 7.43
C GLU A 228 -16.07 -8.46 6.37
N LYS A 229 -15.90 -7.14 6.54
CA LYS A 229 -16.59 -6.12 5.75
C LYS A 229 -15.61 -5.39 4.85
N TYR A 230 -15.37 -5.97 3.68
CA TYR A 230 -14.33 -5.50 2.76
C TYR A 230 -14.82 -4.48 1.71
N GLU A 231 -16.13 -4.46 1.42
CA GLU A 231 -16.76 -3.59 0.42
C GLU A 231 -17.05 -2.17 0.95
N LEU A 232 -16.04 -1.50 1.50
CA LEU A 232 -16.14 -0.14 2.04
C LEU A 232 -15.45 0.90 1.14
N PRO A 233 -15.87 2.18 1.15
CA PRO A 233 -15.28 3.27 0.36
C PRO A 233 -13.92 3.76 0.91
N ILE A 234 -13.08 2.83 1.36
CA ILE A 234 -11.78 3.11 1.97
C ILE A 234 -10.61 2.91 0.99
N GLY A 235 -10.89 2.54 -0.27
CA GLY A 235 -9.84 2.22 -1.24
C GLY A 235 -8.84 3.36 -1.47
N GLN A 236 -9.30 4.61 -1.54
CA GLN A 236 -8.41 5.77 -1.69
C GLN A 236 -7.52 5.98 -0.45
N PHE A 237 -8.08 5.73 0.74
CA PHE A 237 -7.32 5.75 1.99
C PHE A 237 -6.26 4.66 2.01
N ALA A 238 -6.62 3.42 1.65
CA ALA A 238 -5.70 2.30 1.60
C ALA A 238 -4.50 2.56 0.68
N LYS A 239 -4.79 3.01 -0.55
CA LYS A 239 -3.78 3.39 -1.54
C LYS A 239 -2.86 4.51 -1.05
N ASN A 240 -3.43 5.57 -0.49
CA ASN A 240 -2.65 6.73 -0.03
C ASN A 240 -1.83 6.43 1.22
N ILE A 241 -2.34 5.63 2.15
CA ILE A 241 -1.59 5.17 3.33
C ILE A 241 -0.35 4.37 2.90
N SER A 242 -0.51 3.40 2.00
CA SER A 242 0.63 2.62 1.50
C SER A 242 1.63 3.48 0.73
N ALA A 243 1.15 4.38 -0.13
CA ALA A 243 2.01 5.27 -0.91
C ALA A 243 2.85 6.19 0.01
N GLU A 244 2.21 6.85 0.99
CA GLU A 244 2.91 7.71 1.95
C GLU A 244 3.81 6.91 2.90
N ALA A 245 3.44 5.67 3.25
CA ALA A 245 4.29 4.78 4.05
C ALA A 245 5.57 4.37 3.31
N ILE A 246 5.51 4.15 2.00
CA ILE A 246 6.71 3.80 1.21
C ILE A 246 7.57 5.02 0.97
N ILE A 247 6.97 6.17 0.66
CA ILE A 247 7.71 7.42 0.41
C ILE A 247 8.46 7.87 1.67
N ASN A 248 7.82 7.82 2.83
CA ASN A 248 8.43 8.23 4.09
C ASN A 248 9.34 7.12 4.66
N LYS A 249 10.66 7.33 4.62
CA LYS A 249 11.66 6.39 5.17
C LYS A 249 11.60 6.26 6.70
N ASP A 250 11.02 7.24 7.39
CA ASP A 250 10.80 7.20 8.84
C ASP A 250 9.43 6.57 9.19
N SER A 251 8.74 5.97 8.21
CA SER A 251 7.46 5.33 8.48
C SER A 251 7.64 4.03 9.27
N ILE A 252 6.58 3.64 9.97
CA ILE A 252 6.50 2.37 10.69
C ILE A 252 6.85 1.17 9.81
N LEU A 253 6.62 1.27 8.49
CA LEU A 253 6.91 0.21 7.56
C LEU A 253 8.42 -0.07 7.53
N TYR A 254 9.30 0.94 7.52
CA TYR A 254 10.76 0.72 7.55
C TYR A 254 11.24 0.13 8.88
N HIS A 255 10.55 0.45 9.98
CA HIS A 255 10.83 -0.09 11.31
C HIS A 255 10.18 -1.47 11.58
N GLU A 256 9.52 -2.07 10.59
CA GLU A 256 9.00 -3.44 10.66
C GLU A 256 9.84 -4.44 9.83
N ASP A 257 11.08 -4.10 9.47
CA ASP A 257 11.95 -5.01 8.68
C ASP A 257 12.50 -6.16 9.52
N GLU A 258 13.19 -5.81 10.60
CA GLU A 258 13.97 -6.75 11.40
C GLU A 258 13.79 -6.50 12.89
N GLY A 259 13.63 -7.57 13.67
CA GLY A 259 13.45 -7.48 15.10
C GLY A 259 14.72 -7.07 15.88
N PHE A 260 15.91 -7.30 15.32
CA PHE A 260 17.16 -6.93 15.99
C PHE A 260 17.34 -5.41 16.07
N SER A 261 17.12 -4.68 14.98
CA SER A 261 17.24 -3.22 14.91
C SER A 261 16.01 -2.47 15.40
N SER A 262 14.83 -3.09 15.29
CA SER A 262 13.54 -2.41 15.54
C SER A 262 12.79 -2.94 16.77
N GLY A 263 13.40 -3.85 17.53
CA GLY A 263 12.82 -4.43 18.74
C GLY A 263 11.51 -5.19 18.49
N LEU A 264 10.60 -5.14 19.47
CA LEU A 264 9.35 -5.91 19.46
C LEU A 264 8.48 -5.64 18.22
N ILE A 265 8.39 -4.39 17.78
CA ILE A 265 7.59 -4.00 16.61
C ILE A 265 8.12 -4.66 15.34
N GLY A 266 9.44 -4.80 15.21
CA GLY A 266 10.08 -5.53 14.11
C GLY A 266 9.73 -7.01 14.06
N TYR A 267 9.41 -7.65 15.19
CA TYR A 267 8.97 -9.06 15.23
C TYR A 267 7.48 -9.21 14.98
N LEU A 268 6.65 -8.37 15.61
CA LEU A 268 5.19 -8.47 15.53
C LEU A 268 4.63 -8.00 14.19
N LYS A 269 5.26 -6.97 13.60
CA LYS A 269 4.87 -6.31 12.34
C LYS A 269 3.37 -5.95 12.27
N PRO A 270 2.81 -5.29 13.30
CA PRO A 270 1.37 -5.04 13.40
C PRO A 270 0.82 -4.24 12.21
N PHE A 271 1.53 -3.22 11.74
CA PHE A 271 1.10 -2.41 10.62
C PHE A 271 1.07 -3.21 9.32
N SER A 272 2.17 -3.89 9.01
CA SER A 272 2.27 -4.69 7.79
C SER A 272 1.26 -5.84 7.76
N LYS A 273 1.01 -6.49 8.91
CA LYS A 273 0.03 -7.58 9.03
C LYS A 273 -1.40 -7.09 8.89
N ALA A 274 -1.76 -5.97 9.54
CA ALA A 274 -3.11 -5.42 9.48
C ALA A 274 -3.49 -5.01 8.04
N ILE A 275 -2.58 -4.35 7.33
CA ILE A 275 -2.88 -3.78 6.00
C ILE A 275 -2.75 -4.81 4.88
N TYR A 276 -1.68 -5.62 4.90
CA TYR A 276 -1.33 -6.50 3.78
C TYR A 276 -1.60 -7.98 4.05
N GLY A 277 -1.86 -8.38 5.30
CA GLY A 277 -1.95 -9.78 5.71
C GLY A 277 -3.22 -10.50 5.29
N ASN A 278 -4.35 -9.79 5.16
CA ASN A 278 -5.61 -10.39 4.71
C ASN A 278 -5.75 -10.27 3.18
N TYR A 279 -5.46 -11.34 2.46
CA TYR A 279 -5.54 -11.39 1.00
C TYR A 279 -6.93 -10.99 0.47
N LEU A 280 -8.01 -11.50 1.09
CA LEU A 280 -9.37 -11.24 0.63
C LEU A 280 -9.73 -9.75 0.75
N LEU A 281 -9.31 -9.09 1.84
CA LEU A 281 -9.46 -7.64 2.00
C LEU A 281 -8.72 -6.88 0.90
N VAL A 282 -7.45 -7.25 0.65
CA VAL A 282 -6.57 -6.59 -0.32
C VAL A 282 -7.10 -6.76 -1.76
N GLU A 283 -7.59 -7.95 -2.11
CA GLU A 283 -8.17 -8.27 -3.42
C GLU A 283 -9.53 -7.59 -3.64
N THR A 284 -10.40 -7.57 -2.62
CA THR A 284 -11.71 -6.92 -2.71
C THR A 284 -11.57 -5.41 -2.93
N LEU A 285 -10.66 -4.75 -2.19
CA LEU A 285 -10.37 -3.33 -2.41
C LEU A 285 -9.74 -3.08 -3.79
N GLY A 286 -8.93 -4.02 -4.27
CA GLY A 286 -8.30 -3.96 -5.58
C GLY A 286 -9.24 -4.12 -6.77
N SER A 287 -10.42 -4.71 -6.58
CA SER A 287 -11.45 -4.76 -7.62
C SER A 287 -11.89 -3.36 -8.08
N ASN A 288 -11.72 -2.34 -7.23
CA ASN A 288 -11.99 -0.92 -7.53
C ASN A 288 -10.71 -0.07 -7.68
N PHE A 289 -9.55 -0.69 -7.96
CA PHE A 289 -8.24 -0.01 -8.01
C PHE A 289 -7.86 0.75 -6.73
N GLY A 290 -8.43 0.33 -5.60
CA GLY A 290 -8.23 0.93 -4.29
C GLY A 290 -7.46 0.01 -3.33
N SER A 291 -6.74 -0.98 -3.85
CA SER A 291 -5.93 -1.86 -3.01
C SER A 291 -4.81 -1.08 -2.32
N PRO A 292 -4.40 -1.43 -1.10
CA PRO A 292 -3.16 -0.90 -0.52
C PRO A 292 -1.91 -1.22 -1.37
N LEU A 293 -1.97 -2.16 -2.33
CA LEU A 293 -0.87 -2.42 -3.27
C LEU A 293 -0.97 -1.64 -4.59
N ASP A 294 -2.10 -0.96 -4.86
CA ASP A 294 -2.36 -0.22 -6.10
C ASP A 294 -1.78 1.20 -6.07
N ILE A 295 -0.47 1.32 -6.06
CA ILE A 295 0.22 2.61 -5.91
C ILE A 295 0.18 3.41 -7.22
N PRO A 296 0.01 4.76 -7.19
CA PRO A 296 0.03 5.58 -8.40
C PRO A 296 1.30 5.39 -9.22
N TYR A 297 1.16 5.13 -10.53
CA TYR A 297 2.29 4.87 -11.44
C TYR A 297 3.40 5.93 -11.37
N GLY A 298 3.05 7.22 -11.32
CA GLY A 298 4.03 8.30 -11.23
C GLY A 298 4.94 8.23 -10.00
N MET A 299 4.49 7.61 -8.90
CA MET A 299 5.32 7.41 -7.71
C MET A 299 6.25 6.20 -7.88
N VAL A 300 5.75 5.11 -8.47
CA VAL A 300 6.51 3.87 -8.66
C VAL A 300 7.78 4.12 -9.48
N PHE A 301 7.71 4.94 -10.53
CA PHE A 301 8.88 5.28 -11.35
C PHE A 301 9.92 6.15 -10.64
N SER A 302 9.54 6.83 -9.55
CA SER A 302 10.45 7.67 -8.77
C SER A 302 11.15 6.94 -7.64
N TRP A 303 10.84 5.65 -7.43
CA TRP A 303 11.35 4.92 -6.29
C TRP A 303 12.81 4.54 -6.39
N ASP A 304 13.49 4.67 -5.26
CA ASP A 304 14.80 4.08 -5.05
C ASP A 304 14.69 2.58 -4.69
N ALA A 305 15.83 1.92 -4.60
CA ALA A 305 15.92 0.49 -4.28
C ALA A 305 15.41 0.14 -2.88
N GLU A 306 15.48 1.05 -1.91
CA GLU A 306 14.97 0.83 -0.56
C GLU A 306 13.44 0.87 -0.53
N GLN A 307 12.86 1.87 -1.19
CA GLN A 307 11.41 2.00 -1.38
C GLN A 307 10.84 0.80 -2.12
N LEU A 308 11.52 0.35 -3.18
CA LEU A 308 11.15 -0.85 -3.91
C LEU A 308 11.24 -2.10 -3.03
N LYS A 309 12.30 -2.24 -2.19
CA LYS A 309 12.46 -3.36 -1.26
C LYS A 309 11.29 -3.43 -0.27
N VAL A 310 10.87 -2.28 0.25
CA VAL A 310 9.73 -2.17 1.17
C VAL A 310 8.42 -2.56 0.47
N TYR A 311 8.19 -2.08 -0.76
CA TYR A 311 7.03 -2.50 -1.55
C TYR A 311 7.02 -4.01 -1.82
N CYS A 312 8.15 -4.58 -2.26
CA CYS A 312 8.32 -6.02 -2.43
C CYS A 312 7.98 -6.81 -1.15
N ARG A 313 8.32 -6.28 0.03
CA ARG A 313 7.97 -6.91 1.31
C ARG A 313 6.47 -6.87 1.58
N ALA A 314 5.78 -5.77 1.29
CA ALA A 314 4.33 -5.68 1.41
C ALA A 314 3.62 -6.69 0.49
N VAL A 315 4.04 -6.75 -0.78
CA VAL A 315 3.53 -7.73 -1.76
C VAL A 315 3.78 -9.16 -1.28
N LYS A 316 4.95 -9.44 -0.71
CA LYS A 316 5.28 -10.76 -0.14
C LYS A 316 4.33 -11.17 1.00
N ILE A 317 3.92 -10.24 1.85
CA ILE A 317 2.97 -10.52 2.94
C ILE A 317 1.60 -10.90 2.38
N THR A 318 1.09 -10.13 1.42
CA THR A 318 -0.18 -10.46 0.74
C THR A 318 -0.09 -11.76 -0.02
N PHE A 319 1.02 -12.01 -0.73
CA PHE A 319 1.25 -13.26 -1.44
C PHE A 319 1.26 -14.46 -0.49
N LYS A 320 1.87 -14.32 0.70
CA LYS A 320 1.81 -15.36 1.73
C LYS A 320 0.36 -15.66 2.15
N GLY A 321 -0.45 -14.64 2.40
CA GLY A 321 -1.87 -14.82 2.71
C GLY A 321 -2.68 -15.45 1.56
N TYR A 322 -2.31 -15.18 0.31
CA TYR A 322 -2.89 -15.83 -0.87
C TYR A 322 -2.61 -17.34 -0.91
N LEU A 323 -1.36 -17.75 -0.60
CA LEU A 323 -0.97 -19.16 -0.54
C LEU A 323 -1.66 -19.90 0.61
N GLU A 324 -1.71 -19.28 1.80
CA GLU A 324 -2.34 -19.85 3.00
C GLU A 324 -3.86 -20.04 2.82
N GLY A 325 -4.51 -19.20 2.01
CA GLY A 325 -5.93 -19.31 1.68
C GLY A 325 -6.26 -20.33 0.57
N GLU A 326 -5.28 -21.12 0.11
CA GLU A 326 -5.41 -22.13 -0.96
C GLU A 326 -6.04 -21.62 -2.27
N ASN A 327 -5.91 -20.31 -2.56
CA ASN A 327 -6.55 -19.67 -3.71
C ASN A 327 -5.82 -19.93 -5.05
N TRP A 328 -5.07 -21.03 -5.15
CA TRP A 328 -4.13 -21.39 -6.23
C TRP A 328 -4.67 -21.27 -7.65
N TYR A 329 -5.97 -21.49 -7.82
CA TYR A 329 -6.65 -21.49 -9.12
C TYR A 329 -7.30 -20.15 -9.46
N GLN A 330 -7.41 -19.23 -8.51
CA GLN A 330 -8.00 -17.92 -8.71
C GLN A 330 -6.94 -16.92 -9.17
N HIS A 331 -7.19 -16.23 -10.27
CA HIS A 331 -6.32 -15.13 -10.69
C HIS A 331 -6.50 -13.93 -9.74
N SER A 332 -5.44 -13.53 -9.04
CA SER A 332 -5.42 -12.28 -8.27
C SER A 332 -5.04 -11.12 -9.16
N PHE A 333 -5.98 -10.19 -9.35
CA PHE A 333 -5.73 -8.99 -10.14
C PHE A 333 -4.75 -8.05 -9.41
N VAL A 334 -4.79 -8.01 -8.08
CA VAL A 334 -3.92 -7.15 -7.29
C VAL A 334 -2.47 -7.62 -7.34
N LEU A 335 -2.23 -8.91 -7.11
CA LEU A 335 -0.88 -9.47 -7.16
C LEU A 335 -0.30 -9.37 -8.57
N TYR A 336 -1.11 -9.60 -9.60
CA TYR A 336 -0.69 -9.40 -10.99
C TYR A 336 -0.23 -7.95 -11.24
N ARG A 337 -1.04 -6.95 -10.88
CA ARG A 337 -0.66 -5.53 -11.02
C ARG A 337 0.58 -5.18 -10.19
N ALA A 338 0.69 -5.72 -8.98
CA ALA A 338 1.86 -5.47 -8.12
C ALA A 338 3.14 -6.06 -8.73
N PHE A 339 3.06 -7.26 -9.32
CA PHE A 339 4.18 -7.88 -10.03
C PHE A 339 4.57 -7.07 -11.26
N GLU A 340 3.60 -6.57 -12.03
CA GLU A 340 3.84 -5.66 -13.14
C GLU A 340 4.54 -4.36 -12.70
N ASN A 341 4.14 -3.76 -11.57
CA ASN A 341 4.81 -2.58 -11.02
C ASN A 341 6.26 -2.86 -10.63
N ILE A 342 6.53 -4.01 -9.97
CA ILE A 342 7.90 -4.42 -9.62
C ILE A 342 8.72 -4.66 -10.89
N LYS A 343 8.15 -5.32 -11.90
CA LYS A 343 8.81 -5.55 -13.19
C LYS A 343 9.18 -4.23 -13.88
N ASN A 344 8.24 -3.28 -13.93
CA ASN A 344 8.44 -1.98 -14.60
C ASN A 344 9.51 -1.10 -13.94
N SER A 345 9.88 -1.37 -12.68
CA SER A 345 11.02 -0.72 -12.02
C SER A 345 12.38 -1.01 -12.66
N LEU A 346 12.44 -1.99 -13.57
CA LEU A 346 13.64 -2.38 -14.33
C LEU A 346 13.71 -1.77 -15.73
N SER A 347 12.72 -0.96 -16.12
CA SER A 347 12.61 -0.38 -17.47
C SER A 347 13.80 0.51 -17.88
N ASP A 348 14.56 1.02 -16.93
CA ASP A 348 15.70 1.90 -17.16
C ASP A 348 17.08 1.22 -16.96
N ILE A 349 17.13 -0.11 -16.85
CA ILE A 349 18.37 -0.88 -16.73
C ILE A 349 19.37 -0.58 -17.86
N TYR A 350 18.87 -0.36 -19.09
CA TYR A 350 19.74 -0.07 -20.25
C TYR A 350 20.63 1.16 -20.02
N LYS A 351 20.24 2.11 -19.15
CA LYS A 351 21.05 3.28 -18.79
C LYS A 351 22.36 2.93 -18.10
N LEU A 352 22.50 1.70 -17.58
CA LEU A 352 23.78 1.18 -17.06
C LEU A 352 24.86 1.09 -18.14
N ASN A 353 24.49 1.09 -19.42
CA ASN A 353 25.45 1.16 -20.52
C ASN A 353 26.32 2.42 -20.45
N ASP A 354 25.71 3.57 -20.15
CA ASP A 354 26.35 4.88 -20.16
C ASP A 354 27.22 5.17 -18.92
N ILE A 355 27.07 4.37 -17.85
CA ILE A 355 27.79 4.58 -16.58
C ILE A 355 29.14 3.89 -16.61
N LEU A 356 30.25 4.64 -16.66
CA LEU A 356 31.58 4.06 -16.84
C LEU A 356 32.16 3.40 -15.58
N ILE A 357 31.98 3.98 -14.40
CA ILE A 357 32.62 3.56 -13.13
C ILE A 357 31.57 3.41 -12.03
N ASP A 358 31.80 2.48 -11.11
CA ASP A 358 30.99 2.24 -9.90
C ASP A 358 29.49 2.04 -10.14
N TYR A 359 29.13 1.36 -11.23
CA TYR A 359 27.74 1.03 -11.53
C TYR A 359 27.06 0.18 -10.44
N TYR A 360 27.83 -0.48 -9.56
CA TYR A 360 27.32 -1.30 -8.45
C TYR A 360 26.63 -0.49 -7.35
N SER A 361 27.09 0.75 -7.09
CA SER A 361 26.54 1.61 -6.05
C SER A 361 25.27 2.34 -6.50
N THR A 362 25.04 2.37 -7.83
CA THR A 362 23.89 3.04 -8.45
C THR A 362 22.57 2.42 -8.01
N ASP A 363 21.55 3.27 -7.96
CA ASP A 363 20.20 2.85 -7.61
C ASP A 363 19.64 1.81 -8.59
N ILE A 364 19.89 1.99 -9.89
CA ILE A 364 19.42 1.09 -10.96
C ILE A 364 19.90 -0.35 -10.72
N PHE A 365 21.20 -0.52 -10.41
CA PHE A 365 21.75 -1.84 -10.11
C PHE A 365 21.20 -2.43 -8.81
N LYS A 366 21.01 -1.60 -7.77
CA LYS A 366 20.39 -2.03 -6.50
C LYS A 366 18.94 -2.47 -6.70
N ARG A 367 18.15 -1.76 -7.52
CA ARG A 367 16.77 -2.15 -7.88
C ARG A 367 16.73 -3.50 -8.57
N LEU A 368 17.60 -3.75 -9.55
CA LEU A 368 17.72 -5.06 -10.19
C LEU A 368 17.95 -6.17 -9.15
N LYS A 369 18.87 -5.95 -8.22
CA LYS A 369 19.17 -6.92 -7.16
C LYS A 369 17.95 -7.18 -6.27
N THR A 370 17.26 -6.12 -5.86
CA THR A 370 16.02 -6.18 -5.06
C THR A 370 14.92 -7.00 -5.76
N VAL A 371 14.72 -6.83 -7.07
CA VAL A 371 13.72 -7.59 -7.83
C VAL A 371 14.10 -9.07 -7.96
N VAL A 372 15.38 -9.37 -8.21
CA VAL A 372 15.86 -10.76 -8.26
C VAL A 372 15.71 -11.45 -6.90
N ASP A 373 16.04 -10.76 -5.81
CA ASP A 373 15.85 -11.25 -4.44
C ASP A 373 14.36 -11.44 -4.10
N PHE A 374 13.48 -10.55 -4.55
CA PHE A 374 12.04 -10.71 -4.39
C PHE A 374 11.54 -12.02 -5.01
N ILE A 375 11.86 -12.31 -6.28
CA ILE A 375 11.42 -13.55 -6.95
C ILE A 375 11.96 -14.79 -6.24
N LYS A 376 13.20 -14.74 -5.75
CA LYS A 376 13.78 -15.83 -4.95
C LYS A 376 12.96 -16.11 -3.71
N GLU A 377 12.59 -15.07 -2.97
CA GLU A 377 11.79 -15.20 -1.76
C GLU A 377 10.36 -15.68 -2.06
N ILE A 378 9.75 -15.23 -3.16
CA ILE A 378 8.45 -15.73 -3.63
C ILE A 378 8.50 -17.23 -3.90
N ILE A 379 9.50 -17.72 -4.65
CA ILE A 379 9.63 -19.15 -4.94
C ILE A 379 9.87 -19.95 -3.66
N LYS A 380 10.71 -19.44 -2.73
CA LYS A 380 10.92 -20.07 -1.42
C LYS A 380 9.62 -20.18 -0.61
N LEU A 381 8.74 -19.19 -0.67
CA LEU A 381 7.44 -19.25 0.02
C LEU A 381 6.54 -20.35 -0.54
N ILE A 382 6.60 -20.59 -1.84
CA ILE A 382 5.83 -21.66 -2.49
C ILE A 382 6.44 -23.03 -2.16
N ASP A 383 7.76 -23.16 -2.19
CA ASP A 383 8.47 -24.40 -1.83
C ASP A 383 8.24 -24.82 -0.35
N LYS A 384 7.84 -23.87 0.53
CA LYS A 384 7.52 -24.13 1.93
C LYS A 384 6.10 -24.69 2.16
N GLN A 385 5.23 -24.63 1.16
CA GLN A 385 3.86 -25.12 1.30
C GLN A 385 3.85 -26.66 1.28
N GLU A 386 3.01 -27.26 2.13
CA GLU A 386 2.88 -28.72 2.22
C GLU A 386 2.28 -29.29 0.93
N THR A 387 1.31 -28.59 0.35
CA THR A 387 0.66 -28.95 -0.91
C THR A 387 1.11 -28.01 -2.02
N ILE A 388 1.69 -28.59 -3.07
CA ILE A 388 2.15 -27.85 -4.25
C ILE A 388 1.19 -28.21 -5.39
N PRO A 389 0.48 -27.23 -5.98
CA PRO A 389 -0.51 -27.50 -7.03
C PRO A 389 0.13 -28.14 -8.26
N VAL A 390 -0.61 -29.06 -8.87
CA VAL A 390 -0.16 -29.79 -10.05
C VAL A 390 -0.22 -28.86 -11.27
N THR A 391 0.86 -28.82 -12.03
CA THR A 391 0.98 -28.02 -13.26
C THR A 391 1.29 -28.90 -14.46
N LYS A 392 0.80 -28.50 -15.64
CA LYS A 392 1.23 -29.04 -16.92
C LYS A 392 2.54 -28.37 -17.32
N LEU A 393 3.63 -29.14 -17.33
CA LEU A 393 4.96 -28.66 -17.72
C LEU A 393 5.01 -28.22 -19.19
N ARG A 394 4.33 -28.94 -20.08
CA ARG A 394 4.31 -28.67 -21.52
C ARG A 394 2.87 -28.51 -21.99
N VAL A 395 2.54 -27.29 -22.41
CA VAL A 395 1.31 -27.00 -23.15
C VAL A 395 1.65 -27.03 -24.64
N ARG A 396 0.87 -27.76 -25.45
CA ARG A 396 0.97 -27.77 -26.92
C ARG A 396 -0.35 -27.20 -27.46
N GLY A 397 -0.29 -26.21 -28.34
CA GLY A 397 -1.48 -25.52 -28.90
C GLY A 397 -1.77 -24.16 -28.26
N GLU A 398 -2.95 -23.60 -28.52
CA GLU A 398 -3.39 -22.31 -27.97
C GLU A 398 -3.49 -22.37 -26.43
N ARG A 399 -2.87 -21.38 -25.76
CA ARG A 399 -2.87 -21.27 -24.30
C ARG A 399 -4.28 -20.92 -23.81
N THR A 400 -4.94 -21.86 -23.13
CA THR A 400 -6.30 -21.63 -22.59
C THR A 400 -6.27 -21.00 -21.19
N TYR A 401 -5.20 -21.21 -20.41
CA TYR A 401 -5.02 -20.60 -19.08
C TYR A 401 -3.53 -20.60 -18.68
N GLU A 402 -3.02 -19.48 -18.15
CA GLU A 402 -1.66 -19.39 -17.58
C GLU A 402 -1.70 -19.69 -16.09
N ASP A 403 -0.87 -20.62 -15.63
CA ASP A 403 -0.74 -20.90 -14.19
C ASP A 403 0.22 -19.90 -13.51
N PHE A 404 0.24 -19.88 -12.18
CA PHE A 404 1.13 -18.96 -11.48
C PHE A 404 2.63 -19.29 -11.67
N TYR A 405 2.99 -20.54 -12.02
CA TYR A 405 4.37 -20.86 -12.39
C TYR A 405 4.73 -20.27 -13.74
N ASP A 406 3.79 -20.20 -14.69
CA ASP A 406 3.92 -19.50 -15.95
C ASP A 406 4.12 -18.01 -15.69
N ASN A 407 3.32 -17.40 -14.80
CA ASN A 407 3.50 -15.99 -14.41
C ASN A 407 4.89 -15.72 -13.81
N ILE A 408 5.37 -16.59 -12.91
CA ILE A 408 6.72 -16.47 -12.34
C ILE A 408 7.81 -16.67 -13.41
N ALA A 409 7.65 -17.66 -14.29
CA ALA A 409 8.61 -17.92 -15.36
C ALA A 409 8.65 -16.76 -16.38
N ASN A 410 7.49 -16.20 -16.73
CA ASN A 410 7.36 -14.99 -17.54
C ASN A 410 8.03 -13.79 -16.84
N PHE A 411 7.83 -13.61 -15.53
CA PHE A 411 8.52 -12.57 -14.76
C PHE A 411 10.04 -12.73 -14.88
N ILE A 412 10.58 -13.93 -14.63
CA ILE A 412 12.03 -14.16 -14.74
C ILE A 412 12.53 -13.91 -16.17
N PHE A 413 11.76 -14.30 -17.19
CA PHE A 413 12.07 -14.01 -18.58
C PHE A 413 12.17 -12.50 -18.83
N GLU A 414 11.24 -11.70 -18.32
CA GLU A 414 11.26 -10.24 -18.47
C GLU A 414 12.44 -9.58 -17.72
N ILE A 415 12.85 -10.13 -16.56
CA ILE A 415 14.09 -9.69 -15.88
C ILE A 415 15.30 -9.99 -16.76
N ILE A 416 15.38 -11.19 -17.36
CA ILE A 416 16.45 -11.57 -18.27
C ILE A 416 16.46 -10.66 -19.50
N LEU A 417 15.29 -10.35 -20.06
CA LEU A 417 15.17 -9.44 -21.20
C LEU A 417 15.64 -8.02 -20.84
N SER A 418 15.21 -7.50 -19.70
CA SER A 418 15.64 -6.19 -19.20
C SER A 418 17.15 -6.16 -18.98
N ALA A 419 17.73 -7.21 -18.42
CA ALA A 419 19.19 -7.34 -18.28
C ALA A 419 19.91 -7.45 -19.62
N ALA A 420 19.34 -8.16 -20.60
CA ALA A 420 19.91 -8.33 -21.94
C ALA A 420 20.00 -7.02 -22.75
N SER A 421 19.26 -5.98 -22.35
CA SER A 421 19.40 -4.63 -22.93
C SER A 421 20.74 -3.95 -22.60
N VAL A 422 21.50 -4.51 -21.65
CA VAL A 422 22.84 -4.02 -21.31
C VAL A 422 23.85 -4.63 -22.27
N THR A 423 24.44 -3.79 -23.12
CA THR A 423 25.45 -4.18 -24.12
C THR A 423 26.82 -3.57 -23.84
N ALA A 424 27.06 -3.23 -22.57
CA ALA A 424 28.30 -2.64 -22.05
C ALA A 424 29.56 -3.53 -22.25
N PRO A 425 30.77 -3.06 -21.87
CA PRO A 425 31.98 -3.87 -21.95
C PRO A 425 31.86 -5.23 -21.24
N PRO A 426 32.65 -6.25 -21.66
CA PRO A 426 32.51 -7.64 -21.23
C PRO A 426 32.31 -7.83 -19.72
N ASP A 427 33.09 -7.14 -18.89
CA ASP A 427 33.07 -7.27 -17.42
C ASP A 427 31.75 -6.82 -16.80
N LYS A 428 31.24 -5.68 -17.30
CA LYS A 428 29.95 -5.13 -16.86
C LYS A 428 28.81 -6.03 -17.28
N CYS A 429 28.81 -6.46 -18.55
CA CYS A 429 27.84 -7.42 -19.07
C CYS A 429 27.87 -8.74 -18.31
N TRP A 430 29.05 -9.32 -18.05
CA TRP A 430 29.18 -10.55 -17.28
C TRP A 430 28.63 -10.39 -15.86
N THR A 431 28.93 -9.27 -15.20
CA THR A 431 28.40 -8.98 -13.87
C THR A 431 26.87 -8.92 -13.85
N ILE A 432 26.27 -8.18 -14.76
CA ILE A 432 24.82 -7.99 -14.78
C ILE A 432 24.14 -9.29 -15.24
N HIS A 433 24.58 -9.88 -16.35
CA HIS A 433 23.96 -11.05 -16.95
C HIS A 433 24.18 -12.30 -16.10
N TYR A 434 25.43 -12.58 -15.70
CA TYR A 434 25.77 -13.77 -14.94
C TYR A 434 25.63 -13.56 -13.43
N ASN A 435 26.37 -12.63 -12.82
CA ASN A 435 26.44 -12.54 -11.35
C ASN A 435 25.12 -12.07 -10.72
N ALA A 436 24.44 -11.08 -11.31
CA ALA A 436 23.22 -10.50 -10.73
C ALA A 436 21.95 -11.28 -11.11
N VAL A 437 21.88 -11.86 -12.32
CA VAL A 437 20.65 -12.46 -12.84
C VAL A 437 20.77 -13.98 -12.99
N TRP A 438 21.62 -14.47 -13.89
CA TRP A 438 21.62 -15.89 -14.25
C TRP A 438 22.05 -16.81 -13.10
N ARG A 439 23.16 -16.46 -12.43
CA ARG A 439 23.68 -17.22 -11.28
C ARG A 439 22.62 -17.32 -10.20
N GLU A 440 21.89 -16.24 -9.98
CA GLU A 440 20.77 -16.28 -9.06
C GLU A 440 19.80 -17.33 -9.56
N PHE A 441 19.12 -17.16 -10.69
CA PHE A 441 18.06 -18.11 -11.09
C PHE A 441 18.52 -19.56 -11.30
N PHE A 442 19.70 -19.85 -11.83
CA PHE A 442 20.12 -21.20 -12.25
C PHE A 442 21.18 -21.88 -11.35
N SER A 443 21.62 -21.28 -10.24
CA SER A 443 22.67 -21.87 -9.37
C SER A 443 22.31 -23.21 -8.72
N LEU A 444 23.37 -23.98 -8.40
CA LEU A 444 23.36 -25.32 -7.78
C LEU A 444 22.53 -25.50 -6.51
N LEU A 445 22.35 -24.44 -5.73
CA LEU A 445 21.69 -24.49 -4.44
C LEU A 445 20.16 -24.62 -4.55
N ARG A 446 19.61 -24.54 -5.78
CA ARG A 446 18.17 -24.47 -6.03
C ARG A 446 17.63 -25.81 -6.53
N LYS A 447 17.29 -26.69 -5.59
CA LYS A 447 16.80 -28.06 -5.85
C LYS A 447 15.32 -28.27 -5.54
N GLY A 448 14.61 -27.24 -5.09
CA GLY A 448 13.18 -27.29 -4.75
C GLY A 448 12.32 -27.79 -5.92
N LYS A 449 11.18 -28.41 -5.60
CA LYS A 449 10.25 -28.93 -6.62
C LYS A 449 9.73 -27.80 -7.50
N VAL A 450 9.46 -26.63 -6.92
CA VAL A 450 9.01 -25.43 -7.64
C VAL A 450 10.09 -24.91 -8.58
N TRP A 451 11.35 -24.83 -8.11
CA TRP A 451 12.47 -24.41 -8.95
C TRP A 451 12.60 -25.27 -10.22
N LYS A 452 12.44 -26.60 -10.12
CA LYS A 452 12.49 -27.49 -11.30
C LYS A 452 11.38 -27.19 -12.30
N ILE A 453 10.17 -26.91 -11.81
CA ILE A 453 9.01 -26.54 -12.64
C ILE A 453 9.26 -25.20 -13.34
N VAL A 454 9.64 -24.18 -12.57
CA VAL A 454 9.91 -22.83 -13.08
C VAL A 454 11.06 -22.85 -14.09
N HIS A 455 12.16 -23.55 -13.81
CA HIS A 455 13.26 -23.71 -14.77
C HIS A 455 12.83 -24.41 -16.05
N PHE A 456 11.96 -25.42 -15.97
CA PHE A 456 11.46 -26.08 -17.16
C PHE A 456 10.67 -25.11 -18.05
N LYS A 457 9.72 -24.38 -17.46
CA LYS A 457 8.91 -23.39 -18.17
C LYS A 457 9.78 -22.25 -18.72
N LEU A 458 10.70 -21.71 -17.91
CA LEU A 458 11.61 -20.64 -18.32
C LEU A 458 12.52 -21.03 -19.49
N ARG A 459 13.15 -22.22 -19.45
CA ARG A 459 13.98 -22.70 -20.57
C ARG A 459 13.18 -22.77 -21.87
N ARG A 460 11.91 -23.16 -21.77
CA ARG A 460 11.02 -23.26 -22.93
C ARG A 460 10.67 -21.87 -23.47
N ILE A 461 10.31 -20.93 -22.60
CA ILE A 461 10.03 -19.54 -23.00
C ILE A 461 11.26 -18.91 -23.69
N LEU A 462 12.46 -19.08 -23.11
CA LEU A 462 13.70 -18.56 -23.70
C LEU A 462 13.97 -19.15 -25.09
N TYR A 463 13.80 -20.46 -25.26
CA TYR A 463 14.02 -21.11 -26.55
C TYR A 463 12.94 -20.74 -27.57
N ASP A 464 11.67 -20.70 -27.17
CA ASP A 464 10.56 -20.34 -28.05
C ASP A 464 10.72 -18.88 -28.54
N GLU A 465 11.21 -17.96 -27.71
CA GLU A 465 11.54 -16.59 -28.10
C GLU A 465 12.72 -16.53 -29.11
N ILE A 466 13.78 -17.33 -28.91
CA ILE A 466 14.91 -17.39 -29.87
C ILE A 466 14.43 -17.96 -31.20
N ARG A 467 13.57 -18.98 -31.18
CA ARG A 467 13.02 -19.60 -32.39
C ARG A 467 12.22 -18.61 -33.24
N GLN A 468 11.61 -17.58 -32.65
CA GLN A 468 10.92 -16.53 -33.40
C GLN A 468 11.84 -15.82 -34.41
N LEU A 469 13.17 -15.81 -34.22
CA LEU A 469 14.12 -15.26 -35.21
C LEU A 469 14.11 -16.01 -36.55
N GLU A 470 13.59 -17.24 -36.59
CA GLU A 470 13.43 -17.99 -37.84
C GLU A 470 12.30 -17.45 -38.72
N GLU A 471 11.23 -16.96 -38.09
CA GLU A 471 10.01 -16.48 -38.75
C GLU A 471 10.02 -14.95 -38.88
N LEU A 472 10.38 -14.25 -37.80
CA LEU A 472 10.33 -12.79 -37.65
C LEU A 472 11.58 -12.28 -36.91
N PRO A 473 12.67 -11.95 -37.65
CA PRO A 473 13.87 -11.34 -37.08
C PRO A 473 13.55 -10.05 -36.30
N ASN A 474 13.91 -10.00 -35.02
CA ASN A 474 13.60 -8.87 -34.15
C ASN A 474 14.69 -8.67 -33.07
N TYR A 475 14.77 -7.45 -32.52
CA TYR A 475 15.80 -7.07 -31.53
C TYR A 475 15.61 -7.70 -30.15
N LYS A 476 14.39 -8.13 -29.81
CA LYS A 476 14.08 -8.74 -28.51
C LYS A 476 14.66 -10.15 -28.45
N SER A 477 14.35 -10.98 -29.44
CA SER A 477 14.86 -12.34 -29.56
C SER A 477 16.39 -12.36 -29.76
N SER A 478 16.96 -11.40 -30.50
CA SER A 478 18.41 -11.29 -30.66
C SER A 478 19.13 -10.95 -29.35
N ALA A 479 18.56 -10.06 -28.53
CA ALA A 479 19.09 -9.75 -27.20
C ALA A 479 19.09 -10.98 -26.28
N ILE A 480 18.00 -11.76 -26.29
CA ILE A 480 17.92 -13.02 -25.54
C ILE A 480 18.96 -14.04 -26.03
N LEU A 481 19.13 -14.19 -27.35
CA LEU A 481 20.15 -15.06 -27.91
C LEU A 481 21.56 -14.63 -27.46
N GLY A 482 21.87 -13.34 -27.59
CA GLY A 482 23.16 -12.77 -27.17
C GLY A 482 23.41 -12.95 -25.67
N PHE A 483 22.38 -12.73 -24.84
CA PHE A 483 22.44 -12.99 -23.40
C PHE A 483 22.76 -14.47 -23.11
N CYS A 484 22.03 -15.39 -23.73
CA CYS A 484 22.22 -16.83 -23.56
C CYS A 484 23.62 -17.30 -23.96
N LEU A 485 24.13 -16.83 -25.10
CA LEU A 485 25.50 -17.14 -25.54
C LEU A 485 26.55 -16.53 -24.59
N ASN A 486 26.35 -15.29 -24.14
CA ASN A 486 27.31 -14.59 -23.27
C ASN A 486 27.43 -15.31 -21.92
N VAL A 487 26.32 -15.80 -21.38
CA VAL A 487 26.29 -16.49 -20.08
C VAL A 487 26.71 -17.95 -20.20
N MET A 488 26.13 -18.72 -21.12
CA MET A 488 26.35 -20.18 -21.19
C MET A 488 27.66 -20.56 -21.91
N GLY A 489 28.22 -19.66 -22.71
CA GLY A 489 29.43 -19.92 -23.50
C GLY A 489 29.16 -20.62 -24.83
N LEU A 490 30.21 -20.80 -25.62
CA LEU A 490 30.13 -21.31 -26.99
C LEU A 490 30.47 -22.80 -27.11
N LYS A 491 31.01 -23.41 -26.04
CA LYS A 491 31.30 -24.84 -25.98
C LYS A 491 30.40 -25.56 -24.97
N ILE A 492 29.84 -26.70 -25.39
CA ILE A 492 29.13 -27.60 -24.48
C ILE A 492 30.17 -28.27 -23.59
N ARG A 493 30.15 -27.97 -22.29
CA ARG A 493 30.90 -28.73 -21.29
C ARG A 493 30.14 -30.01 -20.95
N GLU A 494 30.86 -31.06 -20.54
CA GLU A 494 30.23 -32.30 -20.09
C GLU A 494 29.15 -32.03 -19.02
N LYS A 495 28.14 -32.89 -18.95
CA LYS A 495 27.01 -32.76 -18.02
C LYS A 495 27.47 -32.95 -16.57
N GLN A 496 28.07 -31.90 -16.02
CA GLN A 496 28.48 -31.81 -14.62
C GLN A 496 27.33 -31.25 -13.77
N SER A 497 27.38 -31.51 -12.47
CA SER A 497 26.36 -31.07 -11.49
C SER A 497 25.96 -29.60 -11.64
N TYR A 498 26.92 -28.71 -11.96
CA TYR A 498 26.75 -27.27 -12.08
C TYR A 498 25.87 -26.80 -13.25
N ASN A 499 25.78 -27.56 -14.35
CA ASN A 499 25.12 -27.11 -15.59
C ASN A 499 23.82 -27.87 -15.89
N ILE A 500 23.45 -28.88 -15.09
CA ILE A 500 22.29 -29.75 -15.31
C ILE A 500 21.00 -28.97 -15.57
N ASN A 501 20.80 -27.86 -14.85
CA ASN A 501 19.54 -27.11 -14.89
C ASN A 501 19.33 -26.30 -16.18
N TYR A 502 20.39 -26.02 -16.95
CA TYR A 502 20.28 -25.26 -18.21
C TYR A 502 20.94 -25.95 -19.40
N TYR A 503 21.57 -27.11 -19.20
CA TYR A 503 22.19 -27.91 -20.26
C TYR A 503 21.30 -28.15 -21.49
N PRO A 504 19.99 -28.51 -21.36
CA PRO A 504 19.14 -28.69 -22.53
C PRO A 504 18.94 -27.40 -23.33
N LEU A 505 18.84 -26.26 -22.64
CA LEU A 505 18.73 -24.95 -23.29
C LEU A 505 20.04 -24.59 -23.99
N HIS A 506 21.19 -24.81 -23.33
CA HIS A 506 22.51 -24.53 -23.90
C HIS A 506 22.73 -25.26 -25.23
N LYS A 507 22.44 -26.57 -25.25
CA LYS A 507 22.54 -27.39 -26.47
C LYS A 507 21.62 -26.87 -27.59
N ALA A 508 20.39 -26.51 -27.24
CA ALA A 508 19.41 -26.01 -28.22
C ALA A 508 19.81 -24.64 -28.77
N VAL A 509 20.32 -23.73 -27.93
CA VAL A 509 20.80 -22.41 -28.34
C VAL A 509 22.02 -22.50 -29.24
N LEU A 510 23.00 -23.35 -28.93
CA LEU A 510 24.18 -23.53 -29.78
C LEU A 510 23.84 -24.17 -31.12
N ALA A 511 22.97 -25.18 -31.13
CA ALA A 511 22.49 -25.78 -32.37
C ALA A 511 21.69 -24.78 -33.23
N TRP A 512 20.90 -23.92 -32.59
CA TRP A 512 20.20 -22.85 -33.30
C TRP A 512 21.19 -21.86 -33.90
N ALA A 513 22.16 -21.39 -33.11
CA ALA A 513 23.17 -20.41 -33.54
C ALA A 513 24.04 -20.96 -34.69
N SER A 514 24.50 -22.21 -34.60
CA SER A 514 25.31 -22.84 -35.65
C SER A 514 24.56 -22.93 -36.97
N ASN A 515 23.26 -23.22 -36.94
CA ASN A 515 22.47 -23.47 -38.14
C ASN A 515 21.87 -22.20 -38.77
N ASN A 516 21.58 -21.17 -37.95
CA ASN A 516 20.76 -20.04 -38.39
C ASN A 516 21.47 -18.69 -38.38
N TYR A 517 22.62 -18.53 -37.69
CA TYR A 517 23.25 -17.21 -37.54
C TYR A 517 23.71 -16.60 -38.87
N LEU A 518 24.34 -17.39 -39.75
CA LEU A 518 24.78 -16.90 -41.07
C LEU A 518 23.58 -16.47 -41.94
N ARG A 519 22.46 -17.20 -41.86
CA ARG A 519 21.21 -16.82 -42.52
C ARG A 519 20.66 -15.51 -41.94
N LEU A 520 20.67 -15.34 -40.62
CA LEU A 520 20.23 -14.10 -39.97
C LEU A 520 21.11 -12.91 -40.37
N LYS A 521 22.43 -13.11 -40.48
CA LYS A 521 23.38 -12.07 -40.92
C LYS A 521 23.12 -11.65 -42.36
N SER A 522 22.78 -12.59 -43.25
CA SER A 522 22.50 -12.29 -44.66
C SER A 522 21.13 -11.63 -44.87
N THR A 523 20.11 -12.00 -44.08
CA THR A 523 18.77 -11.43 -44.21
C THR A 523 18.60 -10.11 -43.48
N GLN A 524 19.12 -9.99 -42.26
CA GLN A 524 18.98 -8.80 -41.42
C GLN A 524 20.26 -8.56 -40.57
N PRO A 525 21.27 -7.88 -41.12
CA PRO A 525 22.59 -7.76 -40.49
C PRO A 525 22.56 -7.00 -39.17
N ASP A 526 21.71 -5.98 -39.02
CA ASP A 526 21.62 -5.20 -37.78
C ASP A 526 21.08 -6.02 -36.61
N VAL A 527 20.13 -6.93 -36.87
CA VAL A 527 19.61 -7.85 -35.86
C VAL A 527 20.68 -8.90 -35.52
N ALA A 528 21.39 -9.44 -36.50
CA ALA A 528 22.50 -10.36 -36.24
C ALA A 528 23.64 -9.72 -35.42
N LYS A 529 23.93 -8.43 -35.66
CA LYS A 529 24.92 -7.66 -34.90
C LYS A 529 24.47 -7.45 -33.46
N SER A 530 23.18 -7.22 -33.22
CA SER A 530 22.65 -7.05 -31.86
C SER A 530 22.77 -8.32 -30.98
N CYS A 531 22.94 -9.50 -31.57
CA CYS A 531 23.24 -10.74 -30.83
C CYS A 531 24.66 -10.76 -30.24
N LEU A 532 25.58 -9.93 -30.76
CA LEU A 532 26.99 -9.92 -30.38
C LEU A 532 27.18 -9.03 -29.14
N ILE A 533 26.81 -9.56 -27.98
CA ILE A 533 26.80 -8.82 -26.72
C ILE A 533 28.01 -9.17 -25.85
N GLY A 534 28.61 -8.14 -25.23
CA GLY A 534 29.66 -8.29 -24.22
C GLY A 534 30.91 -8.93 -24.80
N SER A 535 31.15 -10.20 -24.46
CA SER A 535 32.37 -10.94 -24.83
C SER A 535 32.30 -11.63 -26.20
N ILE A 536 31.17 -11.54 -26.92
CA ILE A 536 30.94 -12.26 -28.17
C ILE A 536 31.21 -11.36 -29.37
N SER A 537 31.93 -11.91 -30.34
CA SER A 537 32.26 -11.31 -31.63
C SER A 537 32.07 -12.32 -32.75
N PHE A 538 31.99 -11.84 -33.99
CA PHE A 538 31.91 -12.68 -35.18
C PHE A 538 33.21 -12.56 -35.96
N ASP A 539 33.83 -13.70 -36.28
CA ASP A 539 35.00 -13.78 -37.16
C ASP A 539 34.55 -14.01 -38.60
N GLU A 540 34.79 -13.01 -39.45
CA GLU A 540 34.39 -13.04 -40.86
C GLU A 540 35.24 -13.99 -41.70
N GLN A 541 36.49 -14.26 -41.30
CA GLN A 541 37.38 -15.13 -42.07
C GLN A 541 37.05 -16.60 -41.85
N GLY A 542 36.77 -16.98 -40.60
CA GLY A 542 36.40 -18.35 -40.23
C GLY A 542 34.91 -18.67 -40.37
N ASN A 543 34.03 -17.67 -40.54
CA ASN A 543 32.57 -17.82 -40.36
C ASN A 543 32.22 -18.43 -38.99
N GLN A 544 32.82 -17.91 -37.92
CA GLN A 544 32.67 -18.45 -36.56
C GLN A 544 32.22 -17.38 -35.58
N LEU A 545 31.50 -17.79 -34.54
CA LEU A 545 31.30 -16.95 -33.37
C LEU A 545 32.46 -17.17 -32.40
N VAL A 546 33.00 -16.07 -31.87
CA VAL A 546 34.15 -16.08 -30.96
C VAL A 546 33.75 -15.39 -29.66
N LYS A 547 33.94 -16.10 -28.54
CA LYS A 547 33.80 -15.53 -27.20
C LYS A 547 35.17 -15.32 -26.60
N THR A 548 35.50 -14.07 -26.28
CA THR A 548 36.79 -13.68 -25.72
C THR A 548 36.66 -13.43 -24.23
N TYR A 549 37.31 -14.25 -23.41
CA TYR A 549 37.31 -14.07 -21.96
C TYR A 549 38.27 -12.96 -21.53
N LEU A 550 38.13 -12.51 -20.30
CA LEU A 550 39.12 -11.63 -19.67
C LEU A 550 40.50 -12.31 -19.65
N ARG A 551 41.51 -11.55 -20.05
CA ARG A 551 42.92 -11.99 -20.06
C ARG A 551 43.43 -12.45 -18.68
N GLY A 552 42.92 -11.84 -17.60
CA GLY A 552 43.38 -12.16 -16.25
C GLY A 552 44.90 -12.02 -16.12
N LEU A 553 45.56 -13.09 -15.66
CA LEU A 553 47.02 -13.19 -15.54
C LEU A 553 47.69 -13.90 -16.74
N GLU A 554 46.92 -14.31 -17.76
CA GLU A 554 47.44 -15.04 -18.91
C GLU A 554 48.06 -14.11 -19.96
N LEU A 555 48.96 -14.65 -20.79
CA LEU A 555 49.63 -13.89 -21.86
C LEU A 555 48.64 -13.44 -22.94
N GLU A 556 47.64 -14.27 -23.24
CA GLU A 556 46.57 -13.99 -24.20
C GLU A 556 45.20 -14.24 -23.57
N ALA A 557 44.18 -13.54 -24.05
CA ALA A 557 42.81 -13.79 -23.63
C ALA A 557 42.33 -15.16 -24.14
N GLN A 558 41.84 -16.01 -23.23
CA GLN A 558 41.24 -17.28 -23.62
C GLN A 558 40.04 -17.05 -24.57
N LYS A 559 39.99 -17.82 -25.65
CA LYS A 559 38.92 -17.75 -26.67
C LYS A 559 38.18 -19.07 -26.79
N GLU A 560 36.85 -18.99 -26.87
CA GLU A 560 35.99 -20.09 -27.30
C GLU A 560 35.44 -19.79 -28.69
N TYR A 561 35.36 -20.83 -29.52
CA TYR A 561 34.90 -20.76 -30.91
C TYR A 561 33.68 -21.65 -31.08
N LEU A 562 32.70 -21.16 -31.84
CA LEU A 562 31.58 -21.93 -32.37
C LEU A 562 31.59 -21.83 -33.89
N GLU A 563 31.80 -22.97 -34.54
CA GLU A 563 31.70 -23.11 -35.98
C GLU A 563 30.25 -22.98 -36.43
N LEU A 564 30.03 -22.21 -37.49
CA LEU A 564 28.70 -22.03 -38.08
C LEU A 564 28.59 -22.86 -39.35
N ASN A 565 27.44 -23.50 -39.52
CA ASN A 565 27.18 -24.30 -40.69
C ASN A 565 26.98 -23.39 -41.90
N PRO A 566 27.66 -23.64 -43.03
CA PRO A 566 27.45 -22.87 -44.25
C PRO A 566 25.99 -22.99 -44.68
N MET A 567 25.45 -21.95 -45.34
CA MET A 567 24.08 -21.97 -45.85
C MET A 567 23.92 -23.12 -46.83
N GLU A 568 23.33 -24.24 -46.39
CA GLU A 568 22.87 -25.27 -47.31
C GLU A 568 21.82 -24.63 -48.23
N SER A 569 22.07 -24.67 -49.54
CA SER A 569 21.08 -24.35 -50.57
C SER A 569 19.78 -25.08 -50.25
N CYS A 570 18.69 -24.32 -50.19
CA CYS A 570 17.37 -24.66 -49.68
C CYS A 570 16.60 -25.74 -50.50
N GLU A 571 17.25 -26.83 -50.92
CA GLU A 571 16.65 -27.85 -51.79
C GLU A 571 16.21 -29.15 -51.07
N ARG A 572 16.62 -29.41 -49.82
CA ARG A 572 16.28 -30.70 -49.18
C ARG A 572 14.95 -30.77 -48.47
N VAL A 573 14.28 -29.66 -48.17
CA VAL A 573 12.97 -29.71 -47.46
C VAL A 573 11.81 -29.99 -48.42
N LYS A 574 11.95 -29.72 -49.72
CA LYS A 574 10.89 -30.04 -50.71
C LYS A 574 10.80 -31.53 -51.10
N LYS A 575 11.80 -32.35 -50.73
CA LYS A 575 11.83 -33.77 -51.14
C LYS A 575 11.14 -34.73 -50.16
N MET A 576 10.83 -34.31 -48.93
CA MET A 576 10.08 -35.15 -47.98
C MET A 576 8.56 -34.99 -48.09
N ASP A 577 8.05 -33.89 -48.64
CA ASP A 577 6.61 -33.69 -48.86
C ASP A 577 6.10 -34.24 -50.22
N ALA A 578 7.01 -34.70 -51.08
CA ALA A 578 6.67 -35.30 -52.38
C ALA A 578 6.49 -36.84 -52.31
N ASP A 579 7.06 -37.50 -51.30
CA ASP A 579 6.98 -38.96 -51.13
C ASP A 579 5.88 -39.40 -50.15
N SER A 580 5.00 -38.48 -49.72
CA SER A 580 3.83 -38.77 -48.88
C SER A 580 2.50 -38.24 -49.45
N LYS A 581 2.33 -38.29 -50.77
CA LYS A 581 1.01 -38.13 -51.41
C LYS A 581 0.41 -39.48 -51.77
#